data_AF-A0A6V7JVF7-F1
#
_entry.id   AF-A0A6V7JVF7-F1
#
_cell.length_a   1.000
_cell.length_b   1.000
_cell.length_c   1.000
_cell.angle_alpha   90.00
_cell.angle_beta   90.00
_cell.angle_gamma   90.00
#
_symmetry.space_group_name_H-M   'P 1'
#
loop_
_entity.id
_entity.type
_entity.pdbx_description
1 polymer ?
#
loop_
_entity_poly.entity_id
_entity_poly.type
_entity_poly.pdbx_seq_one_letter_code
_entity_poly.pdbx_strand_id
1 'polypeptide(L)' 'VTGKEVFDYAKKHVPTCMHFIQDIVILNKLPHNESGKLLKKELRERIPDVPTTLL' A
#
# COMPACT_ATOMS: atom_id res chain seq x y z
N VAL A 1 -6.63 -9.24 -9.26
CA VAL A 1 -6.67 -7.81 -8.90
C VAL A 1 -5.37 -7.20 -9.37
N THR A 2 -5.44 -6.22 -10.26
CA THR A 2 -4.31 -5.45 -10.78
C THR A 2 -4.27 -4.08 -10.10
N GLY A 3 -3.13 -3.38 -10.13
CA GLY A 3 -3.01 -2.03 -9.56
C GLY A 3 -4.01 -1.05 -10.18
N LYS A 4 -4.25 -1.18 -11.50
CA LYS A 4 -5.23 -0.35 -12.22
C LYS A 4 -6.65 -0.52 -11.70
N GLU A 5 -7.09 -1.76 -11.44
CA GLU A 5 -8.44 -2.04 -10.91
C GLU A 5 -8.64 -1.40 -9.53
N VAL A 6 -7.63 -1.45 -8.67
CA VAL A 6 -7.67 -0.84 -7.33
C VAL A 6 -7.71 0.69 -7.43
N PHE A 7 -6.91 1.26 -8.33
CA PHE A 7 -6.87 2.70 -8.57
C PHE A 7 -8.18 3.22 -9.15
N ASP A 8 -8.75 2.55 -10.15
CA ASP A 8 -10.03 2.91 -10.76
C ASP A 8 -11.19 2.79 -9.76
N TYR A 9 -11.12 1.81 -8.86
CA TYR A 9 -12.05 1.70 -7.73
C TYR A 9 -11.90 2.89 -6.78
N ALA A 10 -10.69 3.20 -6.32
CA ALA A 10 -10.44 4.31 -5.41
C ALA A 10 -10.91 5.65 -6.02
N LYS A 11 -10.65 5.89 -7.30
CA LYS A 11 -11.12 7.09 -8.01
C LYS A 11 -12.62 7.32 -7.93
N LYS A 12 -13.43 6.26 -7.90
CA LYS A 12 -14.89 6.33 -7.83
C LYS A 12 -15.42 6.51 -6.41
N HIS A 13 -14.63 6.14 -5.40
CA HIS A 13 -15.11 6.02 -4.03
C HIS A 13 -14.43 6.97 -3.03
N VAL A 14 -13.28 7.56 -3.36
CA VAL A 14 -12.58 8.51 -2.49
C VAL A 14 -12.26 9.83 -3.21
N PRO A 15 -12.20 10.96 -2.46
CA PRO A 15 -11.80 12.25 -3.01
C PRO A 15 -10.39 12.22 -3.59
N THR A 16 -10.12 13.07 -4.59
CA THR A 16 -8.82 13.13 -5.29
C THR A 16 -7.62 13.35 -4.36
N CYS A 17 -7.79 14.10 -3.27
CA CYS A 17 -6.72 14.31 -2.29
C CYS A 17 -6.34 13.06 -1.48
N MET A 18 -7.17 12.01 -1.53
CA MET A 18 -6.92 10.70 -0.92
C MET A 18 -6.51 9.64 -1.94
N HIS A 19 -6.35 10.02 -3.21
CA HIS A 19 -5.84 9.10 -4.23
C HIS A 19 -4.38 8.78 -3.92
N PHE A 20 -3.96 7.57 -4.27
CA PHE A 20 -2.60 7.12 -4.04
C PHE A 20 -1.60 8.05 -4.75
N ILE A 21 -0.61 8.54 -4.01
CA ILE A 21 0.46 9.40 -4.53
C ILE A 21 1.49 8.57 -5.32
N GLN A 22 1.50 7.25 -5.11
CA GLN A 22 2.53 6.33 -5.59
C GLN A 22 1.91 5.03 -6.14
N ASP A 23 2.76 4.22 -6.76
CA ASP A 23 2.38 2.92 -7.32
C ASP A 23 1.84 1.95 -6.26
N ILE A 24 0.88 1.14 -6.69
CA ILE A 24 0.25 0.12 -5.85
C ILE A 24 1.10 -1.14 -5.88
N VAL A 25 1.71 -1.48 -4.73
CA VAL A 25 2.47 -2.72 -4.56
C VAL A 25 1.52 -3.84 -4.15
N ILE A 26 1.41 -4.87 -5.01
CA ILE A 26 0.60 -6.05 -4.74
C ILE A 26 1.47 -7.08 -4.02
N LEU A 27 1.10 -7.40 -2.79
CA LEU A 27 1.79 -8.40 -1.97
C LEU A 27 0.95 -9.67 -1.87
N ASN A 28 1.61 -10.84 -2.00
CA ASN A 28 0.94 -12.13 -1.82
C ASN A 28 0.49 -12.36 -0.37
N LYS A 29 1.25 -11.83 0.60
CA LYS A 29 0.95 -11.95 2.03
C LYS A 29 1.49 -10.75 2.81
N LEU A 30 0.65 -10.21 3.68
CA LEU A 30 1.03 -9.16 4.62
C LEU A 30 1.86 -9.75 5.77
N PRO A 31 2.98 -9.11 6.14
CA PRO A 31 3.82 -9.57 7.23
C PRO A 31 3.13 -9.30 8.56
N HIS A 32 2.85 -10.35 9.33
CA HIS A 32 2.22 -10.26 10.65
C HIS A 32 3.07 -10.98 11.68
N ASN A 33 3.05 -10.49 12.92
CA ASN A 33 3.64 -11.20 14.04
C ASN A 33 2.72 -12.33 14.54
N GLU A 34 3.20 -13.09 15.53
CA GLU A 34 2.45 -14.20 16.15
C GLU A 34 1.10 -13.77 16.76
N SER A 35 1.00 -12.51 17.20
CA SER A 35 -0.25 -11.92 17.69
C SER A 35 -1.18 -11.40 16.59
N GLY A 36 -0.82 -11.56 15.31
CA GLY A 36 -1.59 -11.06 14.18
C GLY A 36 -1.46 -9.56 13.90
N LYS A 37 -0.51 -8.86 14.55
CA LYS A 37 -0.24 -7.44 14.29
C LYS A 37 0.64 -7.28 13.05
N LEU A 38 0.33 -6.28 12.22
CA LEU A 38 1.09 -5.97 11.01
C LEU A 38 2.50 -5.47 11.35
N LEU A 39 3.51 -6.10 10.74
CA LEU A 39 4.91 -5.74 10.90
C LEU A 39 5.27 -4.61 9.93
N LYS A 40 5.07 -3.37 10.37
CA LYS A 40 5.29 -2.17 9.54
C LYS A 40 6.72 -2.07 8.98
N LYS A 41 7.73 -2.46 9.77
CA LYS A 41 9.13 -2.43 9.34
C LYS A 41 9.37 -3.39 8.17
N GLU A 42 8.95 -4.64 8.31
CA GLU A 42 9.05 -5.64 7.22
C GLU A 42 8.21 -5.26 6.01
N LEU A 43 7.02 -4.71 6.24
CA LEU A 43 6.17 -4.24 5.14
C LEU A 43 6.89 -3.16 4.33
N ARG A 44 7.57 -2.25 5.01
CA ARG A 44 8.34 -1.19 4.39
C ARG A 44 9.54 -1.71 3.59
N GLU A 45 10.25 -2.71 4.11
CA GLU A 45 11.37 -3.35 3.42
C GLU A 45 10.92 -4.10 2.14
N ARG A 46 9.66 -4.53 2.07
CA ARG A 46 9.08 -5.18 0.89
C ARG A 46 8.56 -4.21 -0.17
N ILE A 47 8.47 -2.91 0.13
CA ILE A 47 8.03 -1.90 -0.81
C ILE A 47 9.30 -1.26 -1.42
N PRO A 48 9.56 -1.45 -2.73
CA PRO A 48 10.74 -0.87 -3.36
C PRO A 48 10.65 0.67 -3.38
N ASP A 49 11.72 1.32 -2.90
CA ASP A 49 12.05 2.75 -3.06
C ASP A 49 10.92 3.77 -2.83
N VAL A 50 10.31 3.77 -1.63
CA VAL A 50 9.50 4.90 -1.18
C VAL A 50 10.32 5.82 -0.26
N PRO A 51 10.67 7.05 -0.69
CA PRO A 51 11.37 8.00 0.17
C PRO A 51 10.56 8.31 1.42
N THR A 52 11.19 8.13 2.59
CA THR A 52 10.63 8.27 3.94
C THR A 52 10.00 9.63 4.24
N THR A 53 10.27 10.63 3.41
CA THR A 53 10.04 12.04 3.69
C THR A 53 8.61 12.52 3.48
N LEU A 54 7.68 11.64 3.07
CA LEU A 54 6.28 11.99 2.74
C LEU A 54 5.23 11.25 3.59
N LEU A 55 5.57 10.85 4.82
CA LEU A 55 4.61 10.37 5.83
C LEU A 55 4.49 11.36 6.98
#